data_AF-A0A8R2H3W8-F1
#
_entry.id   AF-A0A8R2H3W8-F1
#
_cell.length_a   1.000
_cell.length_b   1.000
_cell.length_c   1.000
_cell.angle_alpha   90.00
_cell.angle_beta   90.00
_cell.angle_gamma   90.00
#
_symmetry.space_group_name_H-M   'P 1'
#
loop_
_entity.id
_entity.type
_entity.pdbx_description
1 polymer ?
#
loop_
_entity_poly.entity_id
_entity_poly.type
_entity_poly.pdbx_seq_one_letter_code
_entity_poly.pdbx_strand_id
1 'polypeptide(L)'
;MALRVASAYCTVSNAAIMVVIGIIPIHLLALEKAEMEQARKNGSETRDQNEGVEYMEERMKCSCGRTLDAQADPDDRNLEKQEARLHGYINVHVTQFLTRHGCFNEYLFRLNKRNDAVCMYCDNPYDDAEHTFIVYGRWWRGRRNLEVELDVYITLKGMVDAM
;
A
#
# COMPACT_ATOMS: atom_id res chain seq x y z
N MET A 1 14.18 2.80 -6.78
CA MET A 1 13.47 2.41 -8.03
C MET A 1 11.97 2.28 -7.80
N ALA A 2 11.55 1.54 -6.76
CA ALA A 2 10.14 1.34 -6.38
C ALA A 2 9.28 2.62 -6.33
N LEU A 3 9.75 3.67 -5.65
CA LEU A 3 9.03 4.96 -5.60
C LEU A 3 8.73 5.54 -7.00
N ARG A 4 9.65 5.42 -7.95
CA ARG A 4 9.44 5.91 -9.33
C ARG A 4 8.48 5.02 -10.11
N VAL A 5 8.57 3.70 -9.92
CA VAL A 5 7.64 2.74 -10.53
C VAL A 5 6.22 3.03 -10.09
N ALA A 6 6.01 3.31 -8.81
CA ALA A 6 4.70 3.64 -8.26
C ALA A 6 4.30 5.11 -8.46
N SER A 7 5.19 6.00 -8.93
CA SER A 7 4.99 7.46 -8.85
C SER A 7 4.65 7.95 -7.43
N ALA A 8 5.23 7.31 -6.41
CA ALA A 8 5.01 7.62 -5.00
C ALA A 8 5.79 8.86 -4.54
N TYR A 9 5.25 9.54 -3.54
CA TYR A 9 5.94 10.63 -2.86
C TYR A 9 7.15 10.10 -2.08
N CYS A 10 8.19 10.92 -1.95
CA CYS A 10 9.42 10.55 -1.24
C CYS A 10 9.26 10.38 0.28
N THR A 11 8.09 10.72 0.82
CA THR A 11 7.68 10.51 2.21
C THR A 11 7.22 9.09 2.49
N VAL A 12 6.85 8.33 1.45
CA VAL A 12 6.47 6.92 1.58
C VAL A 12 7.74 6.11 1.80
N SER A 13 7.74 5.21 2.77
CA SER A 13 8.88 4.33 3.00
C SER A 13 9.10 3.40 1.80
N ASN A 14 10.37 3.09 1.53
CA ASN A 14 10.71 2.14 0.45
C ASN A 14 10.11 0.75 0.72
N ALA A 15 9.99 0.33 1.98
CA ALA A 15 9.41 -0.95 2.36
C ALA A 15 7.90 -0.99 2.05
N ALA A 16 7.15 0.03 2.49
CA ALA A 16 5.72 0.10 2.25
C ALA A 16 5.39 0.16 0.75
N ILE A 17 6.11 0.98 -0.02
CA ILE A 17 5.84 1.07 -1.46
C ILE A 17 6.16 -0.24 -2.19
N MET A 18 7.14 -1.00 -1.72
CA MET A 18 7.48 -2.32 -2.29
C MET A 18 6.35 -3.33 -2.07
N VAL A 19 5.64 -3.27 -0.94
CA VAL A 19 4.42 -4.05 -0.68
C VAL A 19 3.29 -3.64 -1.61
N VAL A 20 3.08 -2.33 -1.78
CA VAL A 20 2.03 -1.79 -2.65
C VAL A 20 2.21 -2.25 -4.10
N ILE A 21 3.45 -2.28 -4.62
CA ILE A 21 3.76 -2.64 -6.01
C ILE A 21 4.13 -4.12 -6.24
N GLY A 22 4.18 -4.94 -5.19
CA GLY A 22 4.57 -6.35 -5.31
C GLY A 22 6.04 -6.59 -5.66
N ILE A 23 6.92 -5.61 -5.45
CA ILE A 23 8.36 -5.80 -5.70
C ILE A 23 9.01 -6.35 -4.44
N ILE A 24 9.56 -7.55 -4.55
CA ILE A 24 10.30 -8.18 -3.46
C ILE A 24 11.62 -7.42 -3.22
N PRO A 25 11.88 -6.94 -1.99
CA PRO A 25 13.16 -6.34 -1.63
C PRO A 25 14.35 -7.26 -1.87
N ILE A 26 15.43 -6.72 -2.42
CA ILE A 26 16.63 -7.52 -2.78
C ILE A 26 17.27 -8.25 -1.59
N HIS A 27 17.19 -7.68 -0.38
CA HIS A 27 17.73 -8.32 0.81
C HIS A 27 16.95 -9.59 1.19
N LEU A 28 15.64 -9.64 0.90
CA LEU A 28 14.83 -10.84 1.10
C LEU A 28 15.17 -11.90 0.05
N LEU A 29 15.33 -11.51 -1.21
CA LEU A 29 15.81 -12.42 -2.27
C LEU A 29 17.20 -12.99 -1.96
N ALA A 30 18.10 -12.17 -1.41
CA ALA A 30 19.43 -12.62 -1.01
C ALA A 30 19.37 -13.60 0.17
N LEU A 31 18.48 -13.35 1.13
CA LEU A 31 18.25 -14.20 2.29
C LEU A 31 17.67 -15.55 1.89
N GLU A 32 16.66 -15.57 1.02
CA GLU A 32 16.08 -16.79 0.47
C GLU A 32 17.15 -17.65 -0.23
N LYS A 33 18.00 -17.03 -1.06
CA LYS A 33 19.12 -17.74 -1.71
C LYS A 33 20.13 -18.31 -0.71
N ALA A 34 20.40 -17.60 0.38
CA ALA A 34 21.30 -18.08 1.42
C ALA A 34 20.70 -19.28 2.17
N GLU A 35 19.41 -19.22 2.50
CA GLU A 35 18.67 -20.32 3.14
C GLU A 35 18.60 -21.56 2.24
N MET A 36 18.36 -21.37 0.93
CA MET A 36 18.36 -22.44 -0.08
C MET A 36 19.72 -23.15 -0.18
N GLU A 37 20.83 -22.40 -0.15
CA GLU A 37 22.16 -23.01 -0.19
C GLU A 37 22.50 -23.76 1.10
N GLN A 38 22.02 -23.29 2.26
CA GLN A 38 22.15 -24.01 3.53
C GLN A 38 21.33 -25.31 3.53
N ALA A 39 20.09 -25.25 3.06
CA ALA A 39 19.22 -26.40 2.89
C ALA A 39 19.87 -27.46 1.98
N ARG A 40 20.45 -27.03 0.85
CA ARG A 40 21.19 -27.90 -0.07
C ARG A 40 22.37 -28.61 0.59
N LYS A 41 23.13 -27.90 1.44
CA LYS A 41 24.25 -28.47 2.21
C LYS A 41 23.77 -29.48 3.26
N ASN A 42 22.60 -29.25 3.84
CA ASN A 42 22.01 -30.10 4.88
C ASN A 42 21.20 -31.29 4.31
N GLY A 43 21.02 -31.37 2.98
CA GLY A 43 20.27 -32.44 2.32
C GLY A 43 18.75 -32.34 2.49
N SER A 44 18.21 -31.18 2.86
CA SER A 44 16.77 -30.97 2.99
C SER A 44 16.13 -30.61 1.65
N GLU A 45 14.86 -30.99 1.47
CA GLU A 45 14.08 -30.65 0.27
C GLU A 45 13.88 -29.12 0.13
N THR A 46 13.76 -28.69 -1.12
CA THR A 46 13.42 -27.31 -1.48
C THR A 46 11.95 -27.04 -1.20
N ARG A 47 11.62 -25.85 -0.66
CA ARG A 47 10.23 -25.40 -0.47
C ARG A 47 9.44 -25.42 -1.76
N ASP A 48 8.15 -25.75 -1.64
CA ASP A 48 7.20 -25.55 -2.74
C ASP A 48 7.12 -24.06 -3.12
N GLN A 49 6.80 -23.78 -4.37
CA GLN A 49 6.69 -22.41 -4.88
C GLN A 49 5.65 -21.59 -4.10
N ASN A 50 4.53 -22.22 -3.71
CA ASN A 50 3.47 -21.53 -2.96
C ASN A 50 3.90 -21.20 -1.52
N GLU A 51 4.58 -22.13 -0.85
CA GLU A 51 5.15 -21.90 0.48
C GLU A 51 6.22 -20.80 0.46
N GLY A 52 6.98 -20.70 -0.63
CA GLY A 52 7.95 -19.62 -0.85
C GLY A 52 7.28 -18.25 -0.98
N VAL A 53 6.15 -18.16 -1.69
CA VAL A 53 5.40 -16.92 -1.85
C VAL A 53 4.81 -16.46 -0.51
N GLU A 54 4.10 -17.33 0.21
CA GLU A 54 3.54 -16.99 1.53
C GLU A 54 4.63 -16.56 2.53
N TYR A 55 5.75 -17.27 2.55
CA TYR A 55 6.91 -16.95 3.38
C TYR A 55 7.49 -15.56 3.07
N MET A 56 7.57 -15.22 1.79
CA MET A 56 8.11 -13.93 1.35
C MET A 56 7.13 -12.79 1.62
N GLU A 57 5.83 -13.02 1.50
CA GLU A 57 4.78 -12.07 1.90
C GLU A 57 4.83 -11.79 3.41
N GLU A 58 4.93 -12.82 4.24
CA GLU A 58 5.02 -12.68 5.69
C GLU A 58 6.28 -11.90 6.10
N ARG A 59 7.42 -12.20 5.47
CA ARG A 59 8.67 -11.44 5.66
C ARG A 59 8.56 -9.99 5.16
N MET A 60 7.86 -9.73 4.06
CA MET A 60 7.61 -8.36 3.57
C MET A 60 6.78 -7.57 4.58
N LYS A 61 5.72 -8.17 5.13
CA LYS A 61 4.89 -7.57 6.19
C LYS A 61 5.73 -7.26 7.44
N CYS A 62 6.53 -8.20 7.93
CA CYS A 62 7.40 -7.97 9.10
C CYS A 62 8.54 -6.97 8.84
N SER A 63 9.10 -6.94 7.62
CA SER A 63 10.15 -6.00 7.23
C SER A 63 9.60 -4.57 7.21
N CYS A 64 8.36 -4.40 6.70
CA CYS A 64 7.63 -3.14 6.77
C CYS A 64 7.52 -2.66 8.23
N GLY A 65 6.96 -3.49 9.13
CA GLY A 65 6.78 -3.14 10.55
C GLY A 65 8.05 -2.67 11.26
N ARG A 66 9.20 -3.29 11.00
CA ARG A 66 10.48 -2.88 11.62
C ARG A 66 11.04 -1.57 11.08
N THR A 67 10.76 -1.23 9.82
CA THR A 67 11.15 0.07 9.24
C THR A 67 10.22 1.22 9.64
N LEU A 68 9.01 0.91 10.09
CA LEU A 68 7.98 1.89 10.47
C LEU A 68 8.21 2.53 11.85
N ASP A 69 9.16 2.00 12.63
CA ASP A 69 9.38 2.41 14.02
C ASP A 69 10.35 3.60 14.21
N ALA A 70 11.19 3.92 13.21
CA ALA A 70 12.26 4.92 13.39
C ALA A 70 12.17 6.17 12.48
N GLN A 71 11.47 6.12 11.34
CA GLN A 71 11.43 7.23 10.37
C GLN A 71 10.13 7.38 9.55
N ALA A 72 9.17 6.46 9.67
CA ALA A 72 8.00 6.46 8.79
C ALA A 72 6.87 7.36 9.29
N ASP A 73 6.13 7.93 8.33
CA ASP A 73 4.89 8.65 8.58
C ASP A 73 3.87 7.72 9.30
N PRO A 74 3.14 8.18 10.33
CA PRO A 74 2.10 7.39 11.00
C PRO A 74 1.11 6.68 10.08
N ASP A 75 0.80 7.21 8.89
CA ASP A 75 -0.11 6.57 7.92
C ASP A 75 0.49 5.34 7.24
N ASP A 76 1.81 5.28 7.15
CA ASP A 76 2.57 4.17 6.57
C ASP A 76 2.41 2.90 7.46
N ARG A 77 2.01 3.06 8.74
CA ARG A 77 1.64 1.96 9.66
C ARG A 77 0.30 1.32 9.34
N ASN A 78 -0.62 2.05 8.70
CA ASN A 78 -1.92 1.49 8.28
C ASN A 78 -1.83 0.69 6.97
N LEU A 79 -0.73 0.80 6.24
CA LEU A 79 -0.42 -0.05 5.09
C LEU A 79 -0.15 -1.51 5.48
N GLU A 80 0.14 -1.79 6.75
CA GLU A 80 0.30 -3.17 7.27
C GLU A 80 -0.98 -4.01 7.14
N LYS A 81 -2.14 -3.36 7.01
CA LYS A 81 -3.44 -4.03 6.81
C LYS A 81 -3.82 -4.19 5.34
N GLN A 82 -3.03 -3.64 4.40
CA GLN A 82 -3.25 -3.89 2.99
C GLN A 82 -2.62 -5.23 2.62
N GLU A 83 -3.42 -6.09 1.98
CA GLU A 83 -2.89 -7.29 1.37
C GLU A 83 -1.93 -6.88 0.25
N ALA A 84 -0.74 -7.49 0.24
CA ALA A 84 0.28 -7.20 -0.75
C ALA A 84 -0.28 -7.53 -2.13
N ARG A 85 -0.22 -6.59 -3.07
CA ARG A 85 -0.54 -6.89 -4.46
C ARG A 85 0.69 -7.50 -5.09
N LEU A 86 0.56 -8.70 -5.67
CA LEU A 86 1.64 -9.29 -6.46
C LEU A 86 1.64 -8.78 -7.92
N HIS A 87 0.52 -8.23 -8.43
CA HIS A 87 0.38 -7.93 -9.87
C HIS A 87 -0.59 -6.76 -10.14
N GLY A 88 -0.24 -5.86 -11.09
CA GLY A 88 -1.13 -4.80 -11.60
C GLY A 88 -0.42 -3.50 -11.96
N TYR A 89 -0.93 -2.76 -12.95
CA TYR A 89 -0.41 -1.42 -13.29
C TYR A 89 -0.93 -0.41 -12.26
N ILE A 90 -0.04 0.09 -11.42
CA ILE A 90 -0.37 1.12 -10.44
C ILE A 90 -0.06 2.49 -11.05
N ASN A 91 -1.10 3.33 -11.14
CA ASN A 91 -0.93 4.72 -11.57
C ASN A 91 -0.79 5.66 -10.36
N VAL A 92 -0.43 6.91 -10.63
CA VAL A 92 -0.20 7.93 -9.61
C VAL A 92 -1.39 8.16 -8.67
N HIS A 93 -2.63 7.99 -9.14
CA HIS A 93 -3.83 8.16 -8.32
C HIS A 93 -4.08 6.97 -7.41
N VAL A 94 -3.87 5.75 -7.91
CA VAL A 94 -3.95 4.53 -7.10
C VAL A 94 -2.88 4.55 -6.02
N THR A 95 -1.64 4.92 -6.35
CA THR A 95 -0.58 5.08 -5.35
C THR A 95 -0.96 6.09 -4.26
N GLN A 96 -1.46 7.26 -4.65
CA GLN A 96 -1.88 8.30 -3.69
C GLN A 96 -3.02 7.79 -2.79
N PHE A 97 -4.01 7.11 -3.37
CA PHE A 97 -5.10 6.49 -2.63
C PHE A 97 -4.60 5.45 -1.61
N LEU A 98 -3.78 4.48 -2.05
CA LEU A 98 -3.29 3.40 -1.20
C LEU A 98 -2.39 3.94 -0.09
N THR A 99 -1.52 4.90 -0.41
CA THR A 99 -0.60 5.51 0.56
C THR A 99 -1.23 6.63 1.39
N ARG A 100 -2.49 7.01 1.12
CA ARG A 100 -3.17 8.18 1.74
C ARG A 100 -2.37 9.48 1.61
N HIS A 101 -1.50 9.57 0.61
CA HIS A 101 -0.60 10.70 0.35
C HIS A 101 -1.03 11.48 -0.89
N GLY A 102 -0.36 12.62 -1.12
CA GLY A 102 -0.45 13.38 -2.36
C GLY A 102 -1.51 14.47 -2.34
N CYS A 103 -2.63 14.25 -3.03
CA CYS A 103 -3.62 15.30 -3.29
C CYS A 103 -4.55 15.64 -2.11
N PHE A 104 -4.54 14.82 -1.06
CA PHE A 104 -5.39 14.98 0.13
C PHE A 104 -4.91 16.13 1.02
N ASN A 105 -5.80 17.07 1.38
CA ASN A 105 -5.39 18.20 2.22
C ASN A 105 -4.94 17.77 3.62
N GLU A 106 -5.42 16.64 4.16
CA GLU A 106 -4.88 16.09 5.42
C GLU A 106 -3.38 15.81 5.32
N TYR A 107 -2.95 15.18 4.22
CA TYR A 107 -1.53 14.93 3.96
C TYR A 107 -0.75 16.23 3.71
N LEU A 108 -1.30 17.14 2.90
CA LEU A 108 -0.65 18.42 2.61
C LEU A 108 -0.51 19.32 3.84
N PHE A 109 -1.49 19.30 4.75
CA PHE A 109 -1.44 20.01 6.02
C PHE A 109 -0.31 19.51 6.91
N ARG A 110 -0.16 18.18 7.04
CA ARG A 110 0.97 17.56 7.79
C ARG A 110 2.34 17.98 7.26
N LEU A 111 2.46 18.17 5.95
CA LEU A 111 3.69 18.65 5.31
C LEU A 111 3.87 20.17 5.34
N ASN A 112 3.00 20.90 6.06
CA ASN A 112 2.97 22.37 6.07
C ASN A 112 2.88 22.97 4.64
N LYS A 113 2.21 22.27 3.72
CA LYS A 113 1.90 22.75 2.36
C LYS A 113 0.51 23.38 2.26
N ARG A 114 -0.35 23.13 3.25
CA ARG A 114 -1.63 23.80 3.48
C ARG A 114 -1.72 24.30 4.92
N ASN A 115 -2.62 25.25 5.15
CA ASN A 115 -2.89 25.81 6.48
C ASN A 115 -3.93 24.99 7.26
N ASP A 116 -4.68 24.13 6.59
CA ASP A 116 -5.70 23.26 7.17
C ASP A 116 -5.86 21.97 6.35
N ALA A 117 -6.51 20.99 6.96
CA ALA A 117 -6.83 19.69 6.37
C ALA A 117 -8.25 19.64 5.76
N VAL A 118 -8.94 20.79 5.66
CA VAL A 118 -10.37 20.82 5.31
C VAL A 118 -10.58 20.39 3.86
N CYS A 119 -11.64 19.63 3.62
CA CYS A 119 -12.00 19.20 2.27
C CYS A 119 -12.29 20.42 1.37
N MET A 120 -11.66 20.44 0.19
CA MET A 120 -11.83 21.55 -0.74
C MET A 120 -13.24 21.62 -1.36
N TYR A 121 -14.05 20.59 -1.16
CA TYR A 121 -15.38 20.44 -1.74
C TYR A 121 -16.51 20.41 -0.72
N CYS A 122 -16.21 20.30 0.58
CA CYS A 122 -17.20 20.39 1.65
C CYS A 122 -16.54 20.76 2.98
N ASP A 123 -17.34 21.11 3.98
CA ASP A 123 -16.84 21.54 5.29
C ASP A 123 -16.35 20.39 6.19
N ASN A 124 -15.98 19.24 5.62
CA ASN A 124 -15.39 18.16 6.40
C ASN A 124 -13.97 18.58 6.87
N PRO A 125 -13.66 18.46 8.17
CA PRO A 125 -12.37 18.88 8.71
C PRO A 125 -11.18 18.04 8.22
N TYR A 126 -11.42 16.84 7.66
CA TYR A 126 -10.37 15.92 7.20
C TYR A 126 -10.61 15.51 5.75
N ASP A 127 -9.80 16.05 4.86
CA ASP A 127 -9.69 15.63 3.46
C ASP A 127 -8.71 14.47 3.35
N ASP A 128 -9.19 13.26 3.59
CA ASP A 128 -8.42 12.03 3.44
C ASP A 128 -8.97 11.14 2.32
N ALA A 129 -8.29 10.03 2.05
CA ALA A 129 -8.70 9.08 1.01
C ALA A 129 -10.09 8.49 1.27
N GLU A 130 -10.42 8.20 2.53
CA GLU A 130 -11.70 7.59 2.90
C GLU A 130 -12.86 8.58 2.74
N HIS A 131 -12.67 9.80 3.22
CA HIS A 131 -13.59 10.90 3.03
C HIS A 131 -13.83 11.14 1.55
N THR A 132 -12.76 11.33 0.77
CA THR A 132 -12.88 11.62 -0.66
C THR A 132 -13.58 10.49 -1.40
N PHE A 133 -13.12 9.25 -1.24
CA PHE A 133 -13.57 8.15 -2.08
C PHE A 133 -14.81 7.43 -1.59
N ILE A 134 -15.14 7.43 -0.29
CA ILE A 134 -16.26 6.68 0.28
C ILE A 134 -17.36 7.60 0.79
N VAL A 135 -17.00 8.60 1.61
CA VAL A 135 -18.00 9.43 2.32
C VAL A 135 -18.56 10.53 1.42
N TYR A 136 -17.69 11.22 0.70
CA TYR A 136 -18.06 12.45 0.02
C TYR A 136 -18.89 12.17 -1.23
N GLY A 137 -20.00 12.90 -1.36
CA GLY A 137 -21.01 12.66 -2.38
C GLY A 137 -20.55 12.89 -3.81
N ARG A 138 -19.50 13.69 -4.08
CA ARG A 138 -19.11 14.04 -5.46
C ARG A 138 -18.90 12.83 -6.38
N TRP A 139 -18.37 11.73 -5.85
CA TRP A 139 -18.03 10.53 -6.63
C TRP A 139 -19.08 9.42 -6.55
N TRP A 140 -20.27 9.72 -6.01
CA TRP A 140 -21.33 8.73 -5.76
C TRP A 140 -21.73 7.95 -7.01
N ARG A 141 -21.78 8.58 -8.20
CA ARG A 141 -22.14 7.91 -9.45
C ARG A 141 -21.11 6.86 -9.86
N GLY A 142 -19.83 7.23 -9.80
CA GLY A 142 -18.73 6.32 -10.12
C GLY A 142 -18.69 5.13 -9.15
N ARG A 143 -18.80 5.41 -7.85
CA ARG A 143 -18.94 4.37 -6.82
C ARG A 143 -20.11 3.45 -7.11
N ARG A 144 -21.30 4.01 -7.35
CA ARG A 144 -22.51 3.21 -7.55
C ARG A 144 -22.43 2.32 -8.79
N ASN A 145 -21.83 2.81 -9.87
CA ASN A 145 -21.59 2.00 -11.06
C ASN A 145 -20.68 0.81 -10.74
N LEU A 146 -19.60 1.06 -9.99
CA LEU A 146 -18.65 0.02 -9.58
C LEU A 146 -19.30 -1.00 -8.61
N GLU A 147 -20.16 -0.54 -7.69
CA GLU A 147 -20.94 -1.42 -6.79
C GLU A 147 -21.84 -2.38 -7.57
N VAL A 148 -22.50 -1.87 -8.61
CA VAL A 148 -23.39 -2.67 -9.47
C VAL A 148 -22.60 -3.65 -10.34
N GLU A 149 -21.46 -3.21 -10.87
CA GLU A 149 -20.61 -4.05 -11.74
C GLU A 149 -19.97 -5.21 -10.97
N LEU A 150 -19.55 -4.96 -9.73
CA LEU A 150 -18.90 -5.95 -8.87
C LEU A 150 -19.87 -6.74 -7.98
N ASP A 151 -21.15 -6.38 -7.96
CA ASP A 151 -22.17 -6.90 -7.03
C ASP A 151 -21.73 -6.85 -5.55
N VAL A 152 -21.04 -5.76 -5.17
CA VAL A 152 -20.55 -5.54 -3.80
C VAL A 152 -20.84 -4.13 -3.32
N TYR A 153 -21.02 -3.97 -2.01
CA TYR A 153 -21.01 -2.65 -1.40
C TYR A 153 -19.57 -2.19 -1.19
N ILE A 154 -19.24 -1.01 -1.71
CA ILE A 154 -17.87 -0.52 -1.68
C ILE A 154 -17.55 0.07 -0.30
N THR A 155 -16.59 -0.56 0.36
CA THR A 155 -15.87 0.01 1.50
C THR A 155 -14.45 0.38 1.08
N LEU A 156 -13.73 1.14 1.91
CA LEU A 156 -12.32 1.43 1.62
C LEU A 156 -11.50 0.14 1.43
N LYS A 157 -11.73 -0.86 2.28
CA LYS A 157 -11.13 -2.19 2.15
C LYS A 157 -11.59 -2.90 0.87
N GLY A 158 -12.90 -2.91 0.61
CA GLY A 158 -13.46 -3.52 -0.61
C GLY A 158 -12.93 -2.88 -1.91
N MET A 159 -12.62 -1.58 -1.92
CA MET A 159 -11.93 -0.95 -3.06
C MET A 159 -10.52 -1.50 -3.27
N VAL A 160 -9.79 -1.74 -2.17
CA VAL A 160 -8.43 -2.28 -2.23
C VAL A 160 -8.45 -3.72 -2.74
N ASP A 161 -9.43 -4.51 -2.28
CA ASP A 161 -9.59 -5.93 -2.64
C ASP A 161 -10.09 -6.13 -4.09
N ALA A 162 -10.89 -5.19 -4.62
CA ALA A 162 -11.47 -5.27 -5.97
C ALA A 162 -10.57 -4.74 -7.09
N MET A 163 -9.52 -4.01 -6.75
CA MET A 163 -8.58 -3.36 -7.68
C MET A 163 -7.31 -4.21 -7.85
#